data_AF-A0A2P2CAE9-F1
#
_entry.id   AF-A0A2P2CAE9-F1
#
_cell.length_a   1.000
_cell.length_b   1.000
_cell.length_c   1.000
_cell.angle_alpha   90.00
_cell.angle_beta   90.00
_cell.angle_gamma   90.00
#
_symmetry.space_group_name_H-M   'P 1'
#
loop_
_entity.id
_entity.type
_entity.pdbx_description
1 polymer ?
#
loop_
_entity_poly.entity_id
_entity_poly.type
_entity_poly.pdbx_seq_one_letter_code
_entity_poly.pdbx_strand_id
1 'polypeptide(L)'
;MKIAPIAKAATAAGVLVVKYGPQAKLAWDNGGKQSAEAARKRALSLNARRKALNHASGLVDGTILKVAPQGRTVYVVFTGDHPVGAYPEQDLLLTDLLANADLTKRVLPDKSAKKSFRKPGTSISKA
;
A
#
# COMPACT_ATOMS: atom_id res chain seq x y z
N MET A 1 -47.78 8.29 -17.32
CA MET A 1 -46.48 7.71 -16.91
C MET A 1 -45.35 8.68 -17.29
N LYS A 2 -44.64 9.27 -16.32
CA LYS A 2 -43.56 10.24 -16.57
C LYS A 2 -42.22 9.50 -16.77
N ILE A 3 -41.94 9.06 -17.99
CA ILE A 3 -40.68 8.36 -18.37
C ILE A 3 -39.63 9.35 -18.94
N ALA A 4 -40.03 10.61 -19.18
CA ALA A 4 -39.23 11.62 -19.89
C ALA A 4 -37.89 12.08 -19.25
N PRO A 5 -37.71 12.17 -17.90
CA PRO A 5 -36.51 12.81 -17.36
C PRO A 5 -35.24 11.95 -17.50
N ILE A 6 -35.38 10.63 -17.49
CA ILE A 6 -34.24 9.69 -17.55
C ILE A 6 -33.66 9.66 -18.97
N ALA A 7 -34.51 9.67 -20.00
CA ALA A 7 -34.09 9.71 -21.40
C ALA A 7 -33.34 11.00 -21.77
N LYS A 8 -33.74 12.13 -21.17
CA LYS A 8 -33.09 13.43 -21.39
C LYS A 8 -31.73 13.53 -20.69
N ALA A 9 -31.60 12.93 -19.50
CA ALA A 9 -30.33 12.84 -18.80
C ALA A 9 -29.33 11.91 -19.52
N ALA A 10 -29.81 10.78 -20.04
CA ALA A 10 -28.98 9.83 -20.80
C ALA A 10 -28.41 10.45 -22.10
N THR A 11 -29.23 11.19 -22.84
CA THR A 11 -28.78 11.88 -24.06
C THR A 11 -27.82 13.03 -23.76
N ALA A 12 -28.08 13.83 -22.72
CA ALA A 12 -27.16 14.87 -22.26
C ALA A 12 -25.79 14.29 -21.81
N ALA A 13 -25.80 13.19 -21.07
CA ALA A 13 -24.58 12.50 -20.67
C ALA A 13 -23.80 11.97 -21.90
N GLY A 14 -24.51 11.40 -22.88
CA GLY A 14 -23.89 10.94 -24.14
C GLY A 14 -23.20 12.06 -24.92
N VAL A 15 -23.85 13.23 -25.05
CA VAL A 15 -23.26 14.40 -25.74
C VAL A 15 -22.00 14.89 -25.03
N LEU A 16 -22.01 14.92 -23.69
CA LEU A 16 -20.84 15.32 -22.89
C LEU A 16 -19.67 14.33 -23.05
N VAL A 17 -19.97 13.03 -23.08
CA VAL A 17 -18.95 11.99 -23.31
C VAL A 17 -18.33 12.13 -24.70
N VAL A 18 -19.12 12.40 -25.75
CA VAL A 18 -18.58 12.60 -27.10
C VAL A 18 -17.75 13.88 -27.18
N LYS A 19 -18.22 14.97 -26.58
CA LYS A 19 -17.55 16.28 -26.65
C LYS A 19 -16.25 16.34 -25.86
N TYR A 20 -16.22 15.76 -24.66
CA TYR A 20 -15.09 15.87 -23.74
C TYR A 20 -14.29 14.57 -23.58
N GLY A 21 -14.81 13.43 -24.04
CA GLY A 21 -14.14 12.14 -23.96
C GLY A 21 -12.74 12.13 -24.57
N PRO A 22 -12.52 12.67 -25.78
CA PRO A 22 -11.18 12.72 -26.38
C PRO A 22 -10.18 13.57 -25.57
N GLN A 23 -10.61 14.71 -25.03
CA GLN A 23 -9.77 15.59 -24.21
C GLN A 23 -9.43 14.95 -22.86
N ALA A 24 -10.42 14.30 -22.24
CA ALA A 24 -10.23 13.55 -21.01
C ALA A 24 -9.27 12.37 -21.21
N LYS A 25 -9.36 11.67 -22.35
CA LYS A 25 -8.45 10.59 -22.71
C LYS A 25 -7.02 11.09 -22.91
N LEU A 26 -6.82 12.21 -23.60
CA LEU A 26 -5.49 12.80 -23.78
C LEU A 26 -4.87 13.27 -22.46
N ALA A 27 -5.67 13.92 -21.60
CA ALA A 27 -5.22 14.31 -20.26
C ALA A 27 -4.86 13.09 -19.39
N TRP A 28 -5.67 12.03 -19.45
CA TRP A 28 -5.41 10.78 -18.76
C TRP A 28 -4.15 10.08 -19.28
N ASP A 29 -3.99 10.01 -20.60
CA ASP A 29 -2.87 9.32 -21.23
C ASP A 29 -1.54 10.04 -20.99
N ASN A 30 -1.54 11.38 -21.00
CA ASN A 30 -0.34 12.19 -20.84
C ASN A 30 0.10 12.39 -19.38
N GLY A 31 -0.83 12.40 -18.41
CA GLY A 31 -0.49 12.67 -17.01
C GLY A 31 -1.15 11.74 -15.99
N GLY A 32 -2.37 11.28 -16.28
CA GLY A 32 -3.13 10.38 -15.40
C GLY A 32 -2.47 9.01 -15.23
N LYS A 33 -2.00 8.41 -16.34
CA LYS A 33 -1.38 7.07 -16.34
C LYS A 33 -0.13 7.01 -15.46
N GLN A 34 0.78 7.97 -15.60
CA GLN A 34 2.03 7.99 -14.84
C GLN A 34 1.76 8.15 -13.33
N SER A 35 0.83 9.04 -12.98
CA SER A 35 0.40 9.26 -11.60
C SER A 35 -0.27 8.03 -11.01
N ALA A 36 -1.13 7.36 -11.79
CA ALA A 36 -1.81 6.13 -11.41
C ALA A 36 -0.82 4.97 -11.22
N GLU A 37 0.19 4.84 -12.08
CA GLU A 37 1.24 3.82 -11.94
C GLU A 37 2.10 4.04 -10.70
N ALA A 38 2.51 5.27 -10.42
CA ALA A 38 3.25 5.60 -9.20
C ALA A 38 2.41 5.31 -7.94
N ALA A 39 1.12 5.65 -7.97
CA ALA A 39 0.20 5.33 -6.88
C ALA A 39 0.04 3.81 -6.70
N ARG A 40 -0.10 3.05 -7.79
CA ARG A 40 -0.16 1.58 -7.77
C ARG A 40 1.11 0.97 -7.18
N LYS A 41 2.29 1.40 -7.61
CA LYS A 41 3.58 0.94 -7.06
C LYS A 41 3.69 1.20 -5.56
N ARG A 42 3.26 2.38 -5.10
CA ARG A 42 3.20 2.70 -3.66
C ARG A 42 2.23 1.80 -2.91
N ALA A 43 1.03 1.59 -3.45
CA ALA A 43 0.03 0.71 -2.84
C ALA A 43 0.53 -0.73 -2.71
N LEU A 44 1.18 -1.27 -3.76
CA LEU A 44 1.79 -2.60 -3.74
C LEU A 44 2.89 -2.70 -2.68
N SER A 45 3.76 -1.69 -2.57
CA SER A 45 4.81 -1.66 -1.54
C SER A 45 4.22 -1.61 -0.12
N LEU A 46 3.16 -0.84 0.12
CA LEU A 46 2.49 -0.80 1.41
C LEU A 46 1.82 -2.14 1.76
N ASN A 47 1.21 -2.80 0.78
CA ASN A 47 0.62 -4.12 0.98
C ASN A 47 1.69 -5.18 1.27
N ALA A 48 2.81 -5.14 0.56
CA ALA A 48 3.97 -6.00 0.82
C ALA A 48 4.52 -5.78 2.24
N ARG A 49 4.65 -4.53 2.66
CA ARG A 49 5.06 -4.18 4.04
C ARG A 49 4.11 -4.77 5.08
N ARG A 50 2.79 -4.63 4.88
CA ARG A 50 1.77 -5.18 5.80
C ARG A 50 1.86 -6.69 5.89
N LYS A 51 2.01 -7.38 4.76
CA LYS A 51 2.20 -8.84 4.74
C LYS A 51 3.47 -9.27 5.49
N ALA A 52 4.59 -8.59 5.24
CA ALA A 52 5.85 -8.87 5.93
C ALA A 52 5.75 -8.64 7.44
N LEU A 53 5.11 -7.55 7.87
CA LEU A 53 4.89 -7.26 9.30
C LEU A 53 4.00 -8.31 9.96
N ASN A 54 2.92 -8.73 9.31
CA ASN A 54 2.04 -9.77 9.83
C ASN A 54 2.80 -11.10 9.95
N HIS A 55 3.61 -11.47 8.97
CA HIS A 55 4.44 -12.68 9.04
C HIS A 55 5.46 -12.58 10.18
N ALA A 56 6.21 -11.47 10.28
CA ALA A 56 7.18 -11.25 11.37
C ALA A 56 6.51 -11.30 12.76
N SER A 57 5.27 -10.83 12.89
CA SER A 57 4.56 -10.85 14.18
C SER A 57 4.27 -12.25 14.72
N GLY A 58 4.23 -13.26 13.86
CA GLY A 58 4.04 -14.67 14.24
C GLY A 58 5.34 -15.41 14.56
N LEU A 59 6.51 -14.79 14.36
CA LEU A 59 7.82 -15.40 14.58
C LEU A 59 8.42 -14.98 15.93
N VAL A 60 9.18 -15.87 16.53
CA VAL A 60 10.04 -15.54 17.68
C VAL A 60 11.15 -14.61 17.20
N ASP A 61 11.35 -13.49 17.90
CA ASP A 61 12.27 -12.40 17.51
C ASP A 61 12.13 -11.99 16.04
N GLY A 62 10.87 -11.94 15.57
CA GLY A 62 10.54 -11.59 14.21
C GLY A 62 10.90 -10.14 13.90
N THR A 63 11.66 -9.91 12.83
CA THR A 63 12.00 -8.58 12.34
C THR A 63 11.86 -8.48 10.83
N ILE A 64 11.78 -7.26 10.30
CA ILE A 64 11.72 -7.02 8.86
C ILE A 64 12.87 -6.11 8.40
N LEU A 65 13.42 -6.37 7.21
CA LEU A 65 14.40 -5.52 6.55
C LEU A 65 13.85 -5.08 5.20
N LYS A 66 13.87 -3.77 4.96
CA LYS A 66 13.54 -3.21 3.64
C LYS A 66 14.79 -3.20 2.77
N VAL A 67 14.78 -3.95 1.69
CA VAL A 67 15.82 -3.99 0.66
C VAL A 67 15.22 -3.48 -0.65
N ALA A 68 16.02 -2.83 -1.50
CA ALA A 68 15.57 -2.36 -2.80
C ALA A 68 16.45 -2.88 -3.95
N PRO A 69 16.53 -4.21 -4.16
CA PRO A 69 17.28 -4.75 -5.28
C PRO A 69 16.67 -4.25 -6.60
N GLN A 70 17.52 -3.81 -7.54
CA GLN A 70 17.10 -3.43 -8.90
C GLN A 70 15.93 -2.42 -8.94
N GLY A 71 15.85 -1.52 -7.94
CA GLY A 71 14.84 -0.47 -7.86
C GLY A 71 13.44 -0.92 -7.41
N ARG A 72 13.25 -2.18 -7.00
CA ARG A 72 11.98 -2.68 -6.43
C ARG A 72 12.11 -2.87 -4.93
N THR A 73 11.13 -2.36 -4.18
CA THR A 73 11.12 -2.54 -2.72
C THR A 73 10.69 -3.96 -2.35
N VAL A 74 11.55 -4.66 -1.62
CA VAL A 74 11.32 -5.99 -1.05
C VAL A 74 11.50 -5.92 0.47
N TYR A 75 10.63 -6.57 1.22
CA TYR A 75 10.69 -6.69 2.67
C TYR A 75 11.06 -8.12 3.02
N VAL A 76 12.26 -8.31 3.53
CA VAL A 76 12.74 -9.63 4.00
C VAL A 76 12.36 -9.77 5.46
N VAL A 77 11.78 -10.90 5.82
CA VAL A 77 11.38 -11.26 7.18
C VAL A 77 12.46 -12.15 7.79
N PHE A 78 12.82 -11.87 9.04
CA PHE A 78 13.82 -12.61 9.81
C PHE A 78 13.21 -13.17 11.09
N THR A 79 13.82 -14.25 11.58
CA THR A 79 13.71 -14.73 12.97
C THR A 79 15.12 -14.73 13.55
N GLY A 80 15.38 -13.85 14.52
CA GLY A 80 16.75 -13.55 14.95
C GLY A 80 17.61 -13.13 13.76
N ASP A 81 18.62 -13.96 13.42
CA ASP A 81 19.52 -13.74 12.29
C ASP A 81 19.19 -14.53 11.03
N HIS A 82 18.20 -15.42 11.07
CA HIS A 82 17.84 -16.26 9.94
C HIS A 82 16.74 -15.61 9.08
N PRO A 83 16.97 -15.42 7.76
CA PRO A 83 15.93 -14.94 6.85
C PRO A 83 14.93 -16.07 6.57
N VAL A 84 13.63 -15.78 6.73
CA VAL A 84 12.53 -16.76 6.61
C VAL A 84 11.70 -16.55 5.35
N GLY A 85 11.61 -15.31 4.83
CA GLY A 85 10.85 -15.05 3.61
C GLY A 85 10.99 -13.62 3.11
N ALA A 86 10.42 -13.34 1.92
CA ALA A 86 10.48 -12.03 1.28
C ALA A 86 9.12 -11.63 0.68
N TYR A 87 8.79 -10.35 0.77
CA TYR A 87 7.56 -9.76 0.23
C TYR A 87 7.82 -8.49 -0.57
N PRO A 88 7.30 -8.35 -1.80
CA PRO A 88 6.58 -9.38 -2.56
C PRO A 88 7.48 -10.59 -2.84
N GLU A 89 6.89 -11.74 -3.13
CA GLU A 89 7.63 -12.95 -3.50
C GLU A 89 8.57 -12.64 -4.67
N GLN A 90 9.80 -13.13 -4.60
CA GLN A 90 10.84 -12.94 -5.61
C GLN A 90 11.46 -14.29 -5.93
N ASP A 91 11.88 -14.46 -7.19
CA ASP A 91 12.64 -15.65 -7.63
C ASP A 91 14.11 -15.59 -7.18
N LEU A 92 14.59 -14.41 -6.77
CA LEU A 92 15.94 -14.23 -6.25
C LEU A 92 16.12 -14.94 -4.91
N LEU A 93 17.27 -15.59 -4.75
CA LEU A 93 17.64 -16.21 -3.49
C LEU A 93 17.78 -15.13 -2.40
N LEU A 94 17.34 -15.49 -1.18
CA LEU A 94 17.45 -14.59 -0.02
C LEU A 94 18.90 -14.17 0.24
N THR A 95 19.86 -15.04 -0.03
CA THR A 95 21.29 -14.76 0.08
C THR A 95 21.72 -13.61 -0.84
N ASP A 96 21.27 -13.62 -2.09
CA ASP A 96 21.62 -12.58 -3.08
C ASP A 96 20.96 -11.24 -2.73
N LEU A 97 19.74 -11.28 -2.21
CA LEU A 97 19.04 -10.09 -1.72
C LEU A 97 19.75 -9.43 -0.54
N LEU A 98 20.43 -10.21 0.29
CA LEU A 98 21.06 -9.75 1.52
C LEU A 98 22.56 -9.47 1.38
N ALA A 99 23.20 -9.87 0.29
CA ALA A 99 24.64 -9.73 0.07
C ALA A 99 25.18 -8.32 0.32
N ASN A 100 24.40 -7.29 -0.04
CA ASN A 100 24.77 -5.87 0.13
C ASN A 100 23.85 -5.14 1.12
N ALA A 101 23.03 -5.87 1.88
CA ALA A 101 22.05 -5.29 2.77
C ALA A 101 22.63 -5.07 4.18
N ASP A 102 22.43 -3.88 4.72
CA ASP A 102 22.79 -3.56 6.09
C ASP A 102 21.76 -4.13 7.07
N LEU A 103 22.15 -5.21 7.76
CA LEU A 103 21.29 -5.95 8.69
C LEU A 103 20.95 -5.15 9.97
N THR A 104 21.69 -4.09 10.28
CA THR A 104 21.41 -3.25 11.46
C THR A 104 20.14 -2.43 11.31
N LYS A 105 19.66 -2.24 10.07
CA LYS A 105 18.45 -1.48 9.73
C LYS A 105 17.16 -2.30 9.84
N ARG A 106 17.20 -3.47 10.49
CA ARG A 106 16.01 -4.30 10.76
C ARG A 106 15.05 -3.55 11.68
N VAL A 107 13.75 -3.70 11.40
CA VAL A 107 12.67 -3.07 12.15
C VAL A 107 11.81 -4.15 12.80
N LEU A 108 11.56 -4.03 14.10
CA LEU A 108 10.59 -4.90 14.78
C LEU A 108 9.17 -4.60 14.29
N PRO A 109 8.32 -5.64 14.12
CA PRO A 109 6.89 -5.41 13.97
C PRO A 109 6.40 -4.73 15.24
N ASP A 110 5.84 -3.54 15.05
CA ASP A 110 5.47 -2.68 16.15
C ASP A 110 4.38 -3.36 17.00
N LYS A 111 4.77 -3.89 18.17
CA LYS A 111 3.83 -4.46 19.15
C LYS A 111 2.90 -3.36 19.73
N SER A 112 3.18 -2.08 19.48
CA SER A 112 2.54 -0.94 20.14
C SER A 112 1.24 -0.43 19.51
N ALA A 113 0.76 -0.99 18.40
CA ALA A 113 -0.58 -0.69 17.88
C ALA A 113 -1.73 -1.10 18.82
N LYS A 114 -1.43 -1.66 20.00
CA LYS A 114 -2.36 -1.83 21.14
C LYS A 114 -2.41 -0.63 22.11
N LYS A 115 -1.79 0.53 21.82
CA LYS A 115 -1.71 1.64 22.79
C LYS A 115 -2.08 3.01 22.22
N SER A 116 -3.35 3.22 21.92
CA SER A 116 -4.04 4.48 22.32
C SER A 116 -5.56 4.38 22.16
N PHE A 117 -6.24 3.54 22.94
CA PHE A 117 -7.58 3.92 23.39
C PHE A 117 -7.40 5.09 24.37
N ARG A 118 -7.26 6.32 23.85
CA ARG A 118 -7.47 7.51 24.67
C ARG A 118 -8.94 7.50 25.03
N LYS A 119 -9.28 7.02 26.24
CA LYS A 119 -10.61 7.25 26.81
C LYS A 119 -10.84 8.76 26.77
N PRO A 120 -11.86 9.29 26.07
CA PRO A 120 -12.26 10.66 26.31
C PRO A 120 -12.66 10.73 27.78
N GLY A 121 -11.95 11.56 28.54
CA GLY A 121 -12.18 11.73 29.96
C GLY A 121 -13.60 12.19 30.20
N THR A 122 -14.39 11.35 30.83
CA THR A 122 -15.64 11.74 31.49
C THR A 122 -15.27 12.67 32.65
N SER A 123 -15.35 13.99 32.46
CA SER A 123 -15.48 14.91 33.60
C SER A 123 -16.96 15.16 33.86
N ILE A 124 -17.54 14.30 34.69
CA ILE A 124 -18.78 14.60 35.40
C ILE A 124 -18.38 14.94 36.83
N SER A 125 -18.47 16.22 37.20
CA SER A 125 -18.79 16.71 38.56
C SER A 125 -18.97 18.23 38.45
N LYS A 126 -20.19 18.76 38.48
CA LYS A 126 -20.99 19.09 39.66
C LYS A 126 -20.46 20.32 40.40
N ALA A 127 -21.14 21.45 40.18
CA ALA A 127 -21.52 22.45 41.18
C ALA A 127 -22.79 23.11 40.67
#